data_AF-G2E971-F1
#
_entry.id   AF-G2E971-F1
#
_cell.length_a   1.000
_cell.length_b   1.000
_cell.length_c   1.000
_cell.angle_alpha   90.00
_cell.angle_beta   90.00
_cell.angle_gamma   90.00
#
_symmetry.space_group_name_H-M   'P 1'
#
loop_
_entity.id
_entity.type
_entity.pdbx_description
1 polymer ?
#
loop_
_entity_poly.entity_id
_entity_poly.type
_entity_poly.pdbx_seq_one_letter_code
_entity_poly.pdbx_strand_id
1 'polypeptide(L)'
;MFLFKNGTFELKSETGTTIIERKGNTQIEKSNGFNYYSDVEWITDYKYELKNHRNHKGEPEKEELNSIYTVEILKMTKDSVRTKLISNYSDQSLERTLKIIKLK
;
A
#
# COMPACT_ATOMS: atom_id res chain seq x y z
N MET A 1 -13.42 -10.59 5.23
CA MET A 1 -13.38 -9.45 4.29
C MET A 1 -12.15 -9.59 3.41
N PHE A 2 -12.24 -10.33 2.30
CA PHE A 2 -11.07 -10.74 1.48
C PHE A 2 -10.82 -9.85 0.25
N LEU A 3 -11.77 -8.96 -0.05
CA LEU A 3 -11.79 -8.15 -1.28
C LEU A 3 -10.60 -7.18 -1.42
N PHE A 4 -9.98 -6.73 -0.32
CA PHE A 4 -8.83 -5.82 -0.38
C PHE A 4 -7.48 -6.51 -0.52
N LYS A 5 -7.43 -7.82 -0.31
CA LYS A 5 -6.21 -8.61 -0.54
C LYS A 5 -5.89 -8.66 -2.02
N ASN A 6 -6.90 -8.55 -2.89
CA ASN A 6 -6.74 -8.58 -4.34
C ASN A 6 -7.49 -7.42 -5.00
N GLY A 7 -6.74 -6.46 -5.53
CA GLY A 7 -7.37 -5.30 -6.16
C GLY A 7 -6.37 -4.32 -6.75
N THR A 8 -6.91 -3.36 -7.49
CA THR A 8 -6.18 -2.23 -8.04
C THR A 8 -6.81 -0.96 -7.50
N PHE A 9 -5.95 -0.10 -6.97
CA PHE A 9 -6.32 1.15 -6.33
C PHE A 9 -5.51 2.29 -6.94
N GLU A 10 -6.06 3.49 -6.87
CA GLU A 10 -5.40 4.71 -7.33
C GLU A 10 -5.25 5.66 -6.15
N LEU A 11 -4.02 6.12 -5.92
CA LEU A 11 -3.69 7.20 -5.01
C LEU A 11 -3.31 8.42 -5.83
N LYS A 12 -4.11 9.49 -5.74
CA LYS A 12 -3.76 10.80 -6.28
C LYS A 12 -3.13 11.65 -5.19
N SER A 13 -2.00 12.28 -5.53
CA SER A 13 -1.27 13.20 -4.68
C SER A 13 -0.82 14.40 -5.51
N GLU A 14 -0.34 15.45 -4.84
CA GLU A 14 0.18 16.65 -5.51
C GLU A 14 1.36 16.34 -6.45
N THR A 15 2.15 15.32 -6.13
CA THR A 15 3.34 14.92 -6.89
C THR A 15 3.05 13.92 -8.00
N GLY A 16 1.80 13.48 -8.14
CA GLY A 16 1.39 12.55 -9.19
C GLY A 16 0.39 11.50 -8.75
N THR A 17 0.16 10.54 -9.65
CA THR A 17 -0.75 9.41 -9.44
C THR A 17 0.04 8.12 -9.26
N THR A 18 -0.24 7.41 -8.18
CA THR A 18 0.31 6.08 -7.91
C THR A 18 -0.78 5.03 -8.07
N ILE A 19 -0.53 4.00 -8.86
CA ILE A 19 -1.41 2.83 -8.99
C ILE A 19 -0.91 1.73 -8.07
N ILE A 20 -1.76 1.29 -7.15
CA ILE A 20 -1.44 0.25 -6.16
C ILE A 20 -2.15 -1.04 -6.57
N GLU A 21 -1.40 -2.06 -6.93
CA GLU A 21 -1.91 -3.41 -7.19
C GLU A 21 -1.61 -4.34 -6.02
N ARG A 22 -2.64 -4.92 -5.41
CA ARG A 22 -2.51 -5.96 -4.38
C ARG A 22 -2.88 -7.32 -4.95
N LYS A 23 -2.06 -8.33 -4.65
CA LYS A 23 -2.21 -9.72 -5.07
C LYS A 23 -1.88 -10.64 -3.88
N GLY A 24 -2.85 -10.81 -2.98
CA GLY A 24 -2.70 -11.58 -1.75
C GLY A 24 -1.68 -10.95 -0.82
N ASN A 25 -0.47 -11.52 -0.83
CA ASN A 25 0.63 -11.17 0.07
C ASN A 25 1.68 -10.28 -0.62
N THR A 26 1.33 -9.65 -1.74
CA THR A 26 2.23 -8.74 -2.46
C THR A 26 1.49 -7.47 -2.87
N GLN A 27 2.16 -6.33 -2.70
CA GLN A 27 1.74 -5.03 -3.19
C GLN A 27 2.77 -4.51 -4.19
N ILE A 28 2.27 -3.93 -5.29
CA ILE A 28 3.05 -3.28 -6.31
C ILE A 28 2.55 -1.85 -6.45
N GLU A 29 3.41 -0.87 -6.23
CA GLU A 29 3.11 0.55 -6.41
C GLU A 29 3.76 1.06 -7.68
N LYS A 30 2.96 1.53 -8.62
CA LYS A 30 3.40 2.01 -9.93
C LYS A 30 3.28 3.52 -9.94
N SER A 31 4.40 4.21 -10.04
CA SER A 31 4.47 5.67 -10.08
C SER A 31 5.57 6.11 -11.04
N ASN A 32 5.26 7.08 -11.91
CA ASN A 32 6.21 7.67 -12.86
C ASN A 32 7.02 6.65 -13.71
N GLY A 33 6.37 5.55 -14.13
CA GLY A 33 7.02 4.50 -14.93
C GLY A 33 7.87 3.51 -14.14
N PHE A 34 7.97 3.66 -12.83
CA PHE A 34 8.66 2.74 -11.94
C PHE A 34 7.67 1.91 -11.12
N ASN A 35 8.06 0.68 -10.81
CA ASN A 35 7.31 -0.21 -9.93
C ASN A 35 8.08 -0.38 -8.62
N TYR A 36 7.42 -0.28 -7.49
CA TYR A 36 7.98 -0.60 -6.18
C TYR A 36 7.20 -1.76 -5.60
N TYR A 37 7.89 -2.67 -4.91
CA TYR A 37 7.30 -3.91 -4.46
C TYR A 37 7.42 -4.02 -2.94
N SER A 38 6.39 -4.57 -2.31
CA SER A 38 6.40 -4.87 -0.88
C SER A 38 5.66 -6.18 -0.63
N ASP A 39 6.10 -6.91 0.38
CA ASP A 39 5.33 -8.02 0.93
C ASP A 39 4.21 -7.47 1.80
N VAL A 40 3.05 -8.11 1.74
CA VAL A 40 1.85 -7.73 2.50
C VAL A 40 1.57 -8.81 3.53
N GLU A 41 1.57 -8.43 4.79
CA GLU A 41 1.21 -9.31 5.90
C GLU A 41 -0.06 -8.81 6.58
N TRP A 42 -1.15 -9.55 6.46
CA TRP A 42 -2.44 -9.17 7.05
C TRP A 42 -2.50 -9.58 8.52
N ILE A 43 -2.66 -8.60 9.41
CA ILE A 43 -2.82 -8.82 10.85
C ILE A 43 -4.30 -9.06 11.18
N THR A 44 -5.18 -8.27 10.57
CA THR A 44 -6.64 -8.43 10.65
C THR A 44 -7.25 -8.18 9.28
N ASP A 45 -8.57 -8.27 9.16
CA ASP A 45 -9.28 -7.89 7.93
C ASP A 45 -9.11 -6.40 7.56
N TYR A 46 -8.79 -5.54 8.52
CA TYR A 46 -8.70 -4.08 8.35
C TYR A 46 -7.29 -3.53 8.57
N LYS A 47 -6.31 -4.39 8.87
CA LYS A 47 -4.97 -3.96 9.23
C LYS A 47 -3.93 -4.89 8.63
N TYR A 48 -2.93 -4.33 7.98
CA TYR A 48 -1.84 -5.09 7.39
C TYR A 48 -0.52 -4.31 7.45
N GLU A 49 0.57 -5.03 7.29
CA GLU A 49 1.92 -4.47 7.22
C GLU A 49 2.48 -4.63 5.81
N LEU A 50 3.25 -3.63 5.38
CA LEU A 50 4.11 -3.68 4.22
C LEU A 50 5.55 -3.86 4.70
N LYS A 51 6.23 -4.87 4.17
CA LYS A 51 7.59 -5.28 4.56
C LYS A 51 8.44 -5.57 3.33
N ASN A 52 9.75 -5.77 3.57
CA ASN A 52 10.71 -6.22 2.56
C ASN A 52 10.62 -5.38 1.27
N HIS A 53 10.69 -4.06 1.44
CA HIS A 53 10.56 -3.11 0.35
C HIS A 53 11.63 -3.33 -0.70
N ARG A 54 11.22 -3.32 -1.96
CA ARG A 54 12.09 -3.52 -3.12
C ARG A 54 11.87 -2.44 -4.14
N ASN A 55 12.96 -1.99 -4.73
CA ASN A 55 13.00 -0.95 -5.74
C ASN A 55 12.49 -1.45 -7.12
N HIS A 56 12.59 -0.60 -8.14
CA HIS A 56 12.16 -0.91 -9.50
C HIS A 56 12.93 -2.02 -10.22
N LYS A 57 14.06 -2.46 -9.67
CA LYS A 57 14.81 -3.63 -10.14
C LYS A 57 14.46 -4.91 -9.35
N GLY A 58 13.59 -4.81 -8.35
CA GLY A 58 13.26 -5.92 -7.45
C GLY A 58 14.31 -6.16 -6.36
N GLU A 59 15.30 -5.28 -6.25
CA GLU A 59 16.34 -5.36 -5.23
C GLU A 59 15.85 -4.72 -3.92
N PRO A 60 16.31 -5.19 -2.74
CA PRO A 60 15.98 -4.54 -1.47
C PRO A 60 16.29 -3.04 -1.51
N GLU A 61 15.30 -2.23 -1.13
CA GLU A 61 15.47 -0.78 -1.03
C GLU A 61 16.28 -0.48 0.23
N LYS A 62 17.51 0.02 0.06
CA LYS A 62 18.48 0.13 1.15
C LYS A 62 18.04 1.16 2.21
N GLU A 63 17.40 2.22 1.75
CA GLU A 63 16.87 3.29 2.62
C GLU A 63 15.65 2.82 3.44
N GLU A 64 14.97 1.77 2.97
CA GLU A 64 13.78 1.19 3.59
C GLU A 64 14.08 -0.18 4.23
N LEU A 65 15.37 -0.46 4.47
CA LEU A 65 15.78 -1.74 5.03
C LEU A 65 15.28 -1.85 6.48
N ASN A 66 14.45 -2.85 6.74
CA ASN A 66 13.73 -3.06 8.01
C ASN A 66 12.62 -2.05 8.31
N SER A 67 12.31 -1.14 7.38
CA SER A 67 11.09 -0.36 7.46
C SER A 67 9.89 -1.29 7.41
N ILE A 68 8.93 -1.02 8.31
CA ILE A 68 7.63 -1.66 8.32
C ILE A 68 6.60 -0.55 8.31
N TYR A 69 5.77 -0.53 7.27
CA TYR A 69 4.62 0.35 7.22
C TYR A 69 3.37 -0.40 7.62
N THR A 70 2.70 0.07 8.66
CA THR A 70 1.40 -0.46 9.05
C THR A 70 0.31 0.37 8.39
N VAL A 71 -0.59 -0.30 7.67
CA VAL A 71 -1.76 0.29 7.06
C VAL A 71 -3.01 -0.17 7.79
N GLU A 72 -3.85 0.78 8.16
CA GLU A 72 -5.17 0.56 8.76
C GLU A 72 -6.27 1.11 7.85
N ILE A 73 -7.27 0.29 7.58
CA ILE A 73 -8.46 0.65 6.81
C ILE A 73 -9.46 1.32 7.75
N LEU A 74 -9.63 2.63 7.61
CA LEU A 74 -10.50 3.43 8.49
C LEU A 74 -11.95 3.42 8.01
N LYS A 75 -12.16 3.50 6.69
CA LYS A 75 -13.49 3.55 6.09
C LYS A 75 -13.44 3.02 4.67
N MET A 76 -14.50 2.31 4.30
CA MET A 76 -14.69 1.86 2.92
C MET A 76 -16.02 2.35 2.38
N THR A 77 -16.01 2.69 1.11
CA THR A 77 -17.21 2.98 0.33
C THR A 77 -17.21 2.09 -0.91
N LYS A 78 -18.22 2.23 -1.77
CA LYS A 78 -18.29 1.50 -3.04
C LYS A 78 -17.08 1.81 -3.95
N ASP A 79 -16.58 3.05 -3.90
CA ASP A 79 -15.63 3.57 -4.89
C ASP A 79 -14.28 3.95 -4.29
N SER A 80 -14.11 3.89 -2.97
CA SER A 80 -12.90 4.34 -2.30
C SER A 80 -12.67 3.69 -0.94
N VAL A 81 -11.41 3.77 -0.49
CA VAL A 81 -10.99 3.39 0.85
C VAL A 81 -10.14 4.48 1.47
N ARG A 82 -10.51 4.89 2.68
CA ARG A 82 -9.68 5.74 3.53
C ARG A 82 -8.79 4.85 4.38
N THR A 83 -7.49 5.11 4.32
CA THR A 83 -6.45 4.38 5.05
C THR A 83 -5.65 5.34 5.91
N LYS A 84 -5.11 4.81 7.01
CA LYS A 84 -4.06 5.42 7.81
C LYS A 84 -2.78 4.61 7.64
N LEU A 85 -1.68 5.29 7.39
CA LEU A 85 -0.34 4.74 7.28
C LEU A 85 0.47 5.24 8.48
N ILE A 86 1.14 4.32 9.15
CA ILE A 86 2.17 4.61 10.16
C ILE A 86 3.40 3.77 9.85
N SER A 87 4.54 4.09 10.47
CA SER A 87 5.78 3.34 10.30
C SER A 87 6.42 3.03 11.64
N ASN A 88 7.32 2.04 11.68
CA ASN A 88 8.08 1.69 12.88
C ASN A 88 9.28 2.61 13.17
N TYR A 89 9.62 3.52 12.26
CA TYR A 89 10.80 4.39 12.35
C TYR A 89 10.45 5.88 12.45
N SER A 90 9.17 6.24 12.40
CA SER A 90 8.68 7.62 12.51
C SER A 90 7.33 7.66 13.22
N ASP A 91 7.15 8.65 14.10
CA ASP A 91 5.89 8.93 14.81
C ASP A 91 4.83 9.59 13.91
N GLN A 92 5.20 9.93 12.66
CA GLN A 92 4.25 10.52 11.73
C GLN A 92 3.18 9.51 11.31
N SER A 93 1.97 10.02 11.12
CA SER A 93 0.87 9.25 10.53
C SER A 93 0.29 10.00 9.34
N LEU A 94 -0.02 9.25 8.28
CA LEU A 94 -0.56 9.80 7.05
C LEU A 94 -1.89 9.14 6.74
N GLU A 95 -2.93 9.94 6.59
CA GLU A 95 -4.20 9.45 6.08
C GLU A 95 -4.33 9.73 4.59
N ARG A 96 -4.82 8.73 3.85
CA ARG A 96 -4.98 8.80 2.39
C ARG A 96 -6.26 8.12 1.96
N THR A 97 -6.85 8.64 0.90
CA THR A 97 -7.99 8.02 0.22
C THR A 97 -7.51 7.38 -1.06
N LEU A 98 -7.71 6.07 -1.16
CA LEU A 98 -7.46 5.27 -2.35
C LEU A 98 -8.77 5.12 -3.12
N LYS A 99 -8.79 5.49 -4.40
CA LYS A 99 -9.91 5.16 -5.28
C LYS A 99 -9.82 3.69 -5.67
N ILE A 100 -10.93 2.97 -5.61
CA ILE A 100 -11.01 1.58 -6.05
C ILE A 100 -11.16 1.59 -7.57
N ILE A 101 -10.21 0.99 -8.28
CA ILE A 101 -10.27 0.82 -9.74
C ILE A 101 -10.90 -0.52 -10.08
N LYS A 102 -10.46 -1.58 -9.39
CA LYS A 102 -10.96 -2.94 -9.59
C LYS A 102 -10.73 -3.79 -8.33
N LEU A 103 -11.72 -4.59 -7.96
CA LEU A 103 -11.58 -5.66 -6.97
C LEU A 103 -11.54 -7.01 -7.71
N LYS A 104 -10.89 -8.01 -7.10
CA LYS A 104 -10.79 -9.37 -7.64
C LYS A 104 -11.24 -10.41 -6.61
#